data_AF-A0A535X734-F1
#
_entry.id   AF-A0A535X734-F1
#
_cell.length_a   1.000
_cell.length_b   1.000
_cell.length_c   1.000
_cell.angle_alpha   90.00
_cell.angle_beta   90.00
_cell.angle_gamma   90.00
#
_symmetry.space_group_name_H-M   'P 1'
#
loop_
_entity.id
_entity.type
_entity.pdbx_description
1 polymer ?
#
loop_
_entity_poly.entity_id
_entity_poly.type
_entity_poly.pdbx_seq_one_letter_code
_entity_poly.pdbx_strand_id
1 'polypeptide(L)'
;MSAGAATDGGHQVAGAGKTIIEGGTGGAAPQPVITDLAFHANRQGGHFECLALAPTTTSGNPESGTFEVNVMYVTGTVTSMEVSDGTAVLKGTATVTGLGAGQNVTFTFTVIAGGPGTTATLTVSTLLEGQVTVH
;
A
#
# COMPACT_ATOMS: atom_id res chain seq x y z
N MET A 1 8.28 28.20 -14.05
CA MET A 1 7.16 28.86 -13.35
C MET A 1 6.10 27.81 -13.05
N SER A 2 6.03 27.35 -11.81
CA SER A 2 4.76 27.16 -11.10
C SER A 2 5.13 27.01 -9.62
N ALA A 3 5.04 28.12 -8.90
CA ALA A 3 5.02 28.14 -7.45
C ALA A 3 3.59 27.77 -7.03
N GLY A 4 3.41 26.59 -6.43
CA GLY A 4 2.20 26.24 -5.69
C GLY A 4 2.36 26.69 -4.25
N ALA A 5 1.54 27.64 -3.83
CA ALA A 5 1.60 28.30 -2.55
C ALA A 5 1.64 27.32 -1.36
N ALA A 6 2.59 27.54 -0.45
CA ALA A 6 2.58 26.95 0.87
C ALA A 6 1.38 27.52 1.65
N THR A 7 0.26 26.83 1.61
CA THR A 7 -0.88 27.09 2.49
C THR A 7 -0.65 26.34 3.80
N ASP A 8 -0.35 27.10 4.85
CA ASP A 8 -0.37 26.75 6.28
C ASP A 8 -0.16 25.24 6.60
N GLY A 9 1.12 24.86 6.67
CA GLY A 9 1.66 23.52 6.44
C GLY A 9 1.40 22.49 7.55
N GLY A 10 0.14 22.09 7.72
CA GLY A 10 -0.19 20.83 8.37
C GLY A 10 0.52 19.68 7.65
N HIS A 11 1.28 18.85 8.37
CA HIS A 11 1.97 17.72 7.74
C HIS A 11 0.97 16.92 6.90
N GLN A 12 1.31 16.74 5.64
CA GLN A 12 0.57 15.94 4.67
C GLN A 12 1.57 14.97 4.05
N VAL A 13 1.14 13.73 3.86
CA VAL A 13 1.90 12.69 3.15
C VAL A 13 1.00 12.08 2.09
N ALA A 14 1.57 11.81 0.92
CA ALA A 14 0.88 11.12 -0.15
C ALA A 14 1.92 10.35 -0.96
N GLY A 15 1.47 9.31 -1.65
CA GLY A 15 2.34 8.52 -2.51
C GLY A 15 1.60 7.37 -3.16
N ALA A 16 2.27 6.73 -4.10
CA ALA A 16 1.79 5.54 -4.76
C ALA A 16 2.97 4.67 -5.21
N GLY A 17 2.73 3.38 -5.41
CA GLY A 17 3.70 2.51 -6.05
C GLY A 17 3.30 1.05 -6.03
N LYS A 18 4.14 0.25 -6.68
CA LYS A 18 3.90 -1.18 -6.88
C LYS A 18 4.84 -2.00 -6.01
N THR A 19 4.30 -3.06 -5.39
CA THR A 19 5.09 -4.02 -4.61
C THR A 19 4.76 -5.44 -5.03
N ILE A 20 5.40 -6.42 -4.40
CA ILE A 20 5.06 -7.83 -4.45
C ILE A 20 4.67 -8.28 -3.05
N ILE A 21 3.68 -9.17 -2.93
CA ILE A 21 3.36 -9.86 -1.67
C ILE A 21 4.27 -11.08 -1.54
N GLU A 22 5.06 -11.13 -0.47
CA GLU A 22 5.86 -12.31 -0.15
C GLU A 22 4.98 -13.54 0.10
N GLY A 23 5.35 -14.68 -0.46
CA GLY A 23 4.51 -15.89 -0.43
C GLY A 23 3.31 -15.86 -1.37
N GLY A 24 3.03 -14.72 -2.02
CA GLY A 24 2.03 -14.59 -3.08
C GLY A 24 0.62 -15.02 -2.64
N THR A 25 -0.02 -15.89 -3.42
CA THR A 25 -1.35 -16.45 -3.08
C THR A 25 -1.34 -17.43 -1.90
N GLY A 26 -0.16 -17.81 -1.40
CA GLY A 26 -0.01 -18.88 -0.41
C GLY A 26 -0.30 -20.28 -0.96
N GLY A 27 -0.36 -21.27 -0.06
CA GLY A 27 -0.64 -22.67 -0.39
C GLY A 27 0.59 -23.47 -0.86
N ALA A 28 0.36 -24.70 -1.35
CA ALA A 28 1.43 -25.61 -1.79
C ALA A 28 2.11 -25.21 -3.11
N ALA A 29 1.46 -24.35 -3.91
CA ALA A 29 1.95 -23.86 -5.19
C ALA A 29 1.64 -22.35 -5.33
N PRO A 30 2.30 -21.49 -4.54
CA PRO A 30 2.01 -20.07 -4.51
C PRO A 30 2.26 -19.41 -5.86
N GLN A 31 1.32 -18.59 -6.31
CA GLN A 31 1.51 -17.71 -7.46
C GLN A 31 1.96 -16.32 -6.96
N PRO A 32 2.88 -15.64 -7.68
CA PRO A 32 3.28 -14.28 -7.31
C PRO A 32 2.06 -13.36 -7.31
N VAL A 33 2.07 -12.34 -6.46
CA VAL A 33 1.03 -11.30 -6.42
C VAL A 33 1.70 -9.95 -6.44
N ILE A 34 1.36 -9.12 -7.43
CA ILE A 34 1.79 -7.72 -7.47
C ILE A 34 0.73 -6.84 -6.84
N THR A 35 1.13 -5.72 -6.27
CA THR A 35 0.22 -4.73 -5.72
C THR A 35 0.38 -3.40 -6.44
N ASP A 36 -0.68 -2.59 -6.39
CA ASP A 36 -0.68 -1.18 -6.76
C ASP A 36 -1.33 -0.41 -5.62
N LEU A 37 -0.52 0.31 -4.86
CA LEU A 37 -0.91 1.06 -3.68
C LEU A 37 -0.94 2.56 -3.99
N ALA A 38 -1.94 3.27 -3.51
CA ALA A 38 -1.96 4.72 -3.45
C ALA A 38 -2.49 5.17 -2.08
N PHE A 39 -1.95 6.27 -1.54
CA PHE A 39 -2.39 6.83 -0.27
C PHE A 39 -2.26 8.35 -0.22
N HIS A 40 -3.07 8.96 0.63
CA HIS A 40 -2.92 10.34 1.06
C HIS A 40 -3.42 10.48 2.50
N ALA A 41 -2.73 11.27 3.32
CA ALA A 41 -3.19 11.60 4.66
C ALA A 41 -2.60 12.91 5.16
N ASN A 42 -3.28 13.49 6.14
CA ASN A 42 -2.82 14.60 6.95
C ASN A 42 -3.19 14.35 8.43
N ARG A 43 -3.02 15.35 9.29
CA ARG A 43 -3.33 15.24 10.73
C ARG A 43 -4.82 14.97 11.02
N GLN A 44 -5.71 15.26 10.08
CA GLN A 44 -7.16 15.06 10.22
C GLN A 44 -7.60 13.66 9.76
N GLY A 45 -6.71 12.88 9.16
CA GLY A 45 -7.00 11.56 8.62
C GLY A 45 -6.63 11.45 7.14
N GLY A 46 -7.17 10.44 6.47
CA GLY A 46 -6.84 10.16 5.07
C GLY A 46 -7.29 8.77 4.65
N HIS A 47 -6.85 8.34 3.48
CA HIS A 47 -7.23 7.06 2.91
C HIS A 47 -6.07 6.42 2.16
N PHE A 48 -6.14 5.10 1.99
CA PHE A 48 -5.33 4.38 1.02
C PHE A 48 -6.18 3.34 0.28
N GLU A 49 -5.74 2.99 -0.91
CA GLU A 49 -6.27 1.88 -1.70
C GLU A 49 -5.14 1.01 -2.21
N CYS A 50 -5.33 -0.31 -2.13
CA CYS A 50 -4.37 -1.28 -2.65
C CYS A 50 -5.11 -2.32 -3.51
N LEU A 51 -4.78 -2.37 -4.80
CA LEU A 51 -5.17 -3.46 -5.68
C LEU A 51 -4.07 -4.52 -5.68
N ALA A 52 -4.43 -5.81 -5.62
CA ALA A 52 -3.48 -6.91 -5.77
C ALA A 52 -3.93 -7.86 -6.87
N LEU A 53 -2.99 -8.14 -7.77
CA LEU A 53 -3.23 -8.95 -8.97
C LEU A 53 -2.33 -10.19 -8.94
N ALA A 54 -2.89 -11.32 -9.34
CA ALA A 54 -2.16 -12.56 -9.61
C ALA A 54 -2.12 -12.85 -11.12
N PRO A 55 -1.22 -13.73 -11.58
CA PRO A 55 -1.17 -14.20 -12.95
C PRO A 55 -2.48 -14.84 -13.42
N THR A 56 -2.79 -14.70 -14.70
CA THR A 56 -3.93 -15.40 -15.34
C THR A 56 -3.71 -16.91 -15.45
N THR A 57 -2.46 -17.34 -15.44
CA THR A 57 -2.06 -18.76 -15.55
C THR A 57 -0.92 -19.07 -14.58
N THR A 58 -0.74 -20.34 -14.25
CA THR A 58 0.31 -20.76 -13.33
C THR A 58 1.70 -20.60 -13.95
N SER A 59 2.71 -20.44 -13.09
CA SER A 59 4.13 -20.40 -13.47
C SER A 59 4.51 -21.49 -14.49
N GLY A 60 5.23 -21.11 -15.55
CA GLY A 60 5.68 -22.01 -16.61
C GLY A 60 4.80 -22.00 -17.86
N ASN A 61 3.65 -21.33 -17.83
CA ASN A 61 2.84 -21.04 -19.01
C ASN A 61 3.26 -19.71 -19.66
N PRO A 62 3.06 -19.53 -20.99
CA PRO A 62 3.43 -18.30 -21.70
C PRO A 62 2.82 -17.00 -21.12
N GLU A 63 1.65 -17.09 -20.48
CA GLU A 63 0.89 -15.96 -19.94
C GLU A 63 1.15 -15.72 -18.44
N SER A 64 2.07 -16.46 -17.80
CA SER A 64 2.29 -16.36 -16.35
C SER A 64 2.94 -15.04 -15.91
N GLY A 65 3.33 -14.18 -16.87
CA GLY A 65 3.79 -12.82 -16.62
C GLY A 65 2.69 -11.76 -16.66
N THR A 66 1.45 -12.14 -17.00
CA THR A 66 0.30 -11.23 -17.12
C THR A 66 -0.51 -11.27 -15.83
N PHE A 67 -0.46 -10.17 -15.06
CA PHE A 67 -1.14 -10.05 -13.77
C PHE A 67 -2.45 -9.29 -13.93
N GLU A 68 -3.55 -10.01 -14.07
CA GLU A 68 -4.88 -9.43 -14.31
C GLU A 68 -5.97 -9.98 -13.37
N VAL A 69 -5.69 -11.06 -12.63
CA VAL A 69 -6.66 -11.65 -11.72
C VAL A 69 -6.68 -10.85 -10.43
N ASN A 70 -7.76 -10.12 -10.17
CA ASN A 70 -7.95 -9.46 -8.88
C ASN A 70 -8.12 -10.50 -7.78
N VAL A 71 -7.10 -10.62 -6.93
CA VAL A 71 -7.07 -11.56 -5.81
C VAL A 71 -7.23 -10.87 -4.47
N MET A 72 -7.02 -9.55 -4.41
CA MET A 72 -7.28 -8.75 -3.22
C MET A 72 -7.48 -7.29 -3.59
N TYR A 73 -8.44 -6.66 -2.93
CA TYR A 73 -8.60 -5.21 -2.94
C TYR A 73 -8.80 -4.72 -1.52
N VAL A 74 -8.03 -3.69 -1.14
CA VAL A 74 -8.00 -3.12 0.20
C VAL A 74 -8.36 -1.65 0.11
N THR A 75 -9.31 -1.23 0.94
CA THR A 75 -9.61 0.18 1.19
C THR A 75 -9.36 0.48 2.66
N GLY A 76 -8.55 1.50 2.94
CA GLY A 76 -8.18 1.89 4.28
C GLY A 76 -8.57 3.33 4.60
N THR A 77 -9.00 3.54 5.84
CA THR A 77 -9.21 4.87 6.42
C THR A 77 -8.17 5.12 7.49
N VAL A 78 -7.38 6.16 7.31
CA VAL A 78 -6.40 6.66 8.28
C VAL A 78 -7.14 7.48 9.33
N THR A 79 -6.99 7.09 10.59
CA THR A 79 -7.63 7.76 11.74
C THR A 79 -6.64 8.58 12.55
N SER A 80 -5.34 8.30 12.46
CA SER A 80 -4.30 9.14 13.05
C SER A 80 -3.01 9.14 12.24
N MET A 81 -2.26 10.22 12.38
CA MET A 81 -0.93 10.38 11.80
C MET A 81 0.01 11.05 12.81
N GLU A 82 1.15 10.42 13.04
CA GLU A 82 2.25 10.94 13.86
C GLU A 82 3.44 11.23 12.93
N VAL A 83 4.10 12.37 13.07
CA VAL A 83 5.27 12.72 12.25
C VAL A 83 6.43 13.08 13.19
N SER A 84 7.56 12.39 13.03
CA SER A 84 8.81 12.65 13.75
C SER A 84 10.00 12.40 12.83
N ASP A 85 10.97 13.31 12.81
CA ASP A 85 12.27 13.13 12.14
C ASP A 85 12.18 12.65 10.69
N GLY A 86 11.24 13.22 9.92
CA GLY A 86 11.00 12.83 8.52
C GLY A 86 10.22 11.53 8.34
N THR A 87 9.83 10.85 9.41
CA THR A 87 8.99 9.66 9.36
C THR A 87 7.56 10.00 9.74
N ALA A 88 6.60 9.64 8.90
CA ALA A 88 5.17 9.67 9.19
C ALA A 88 4.66 8.25 9.48
N VAL A 89 3.97 8.06 10.59
CA VAL A 89 3.30 6.81 10.97
C VAL A 89 1.80 7.06 10.93
N LEU A 90 1.13 6.42 9.98
CA LEU A 90 -0.32 6.45 9.82
C LEU A 90 -0.93 5.20 10.44
N LYS A 91 -2.02 5.35 11.19
CA LYS A 91 -2.79 4.24 11.76
C LYS A 91 -4.24 4.37 11.34
N GLY A 92 -4.93 3.23 11.26
CA GLY A 92 -6.31 3.22 10.85
C GLY A 92 -6.90 1.82 10.76
N THR A 93 -8.04 1.72 10.07
CA THR A 93 -8.68 0.44 9.77
C THR A 93 -8.92 0.27 8.28
N ALA A 94 -8.90 -0.97 7.83
CA ALA A 94 -9.09 -1.34 6.44
C ALA A 94 -10.15 -2.44 6.28
N THR A 95 -10.74 -2.47 5.09
CA THR A 95 -11.54 -3.57 4.57
C THR A 95 -10.72 -4.27 3.50
N VAL A 96 -10.55 -5.58 3.66
CA VAL A 96 -9.79 -6.44 2.75
C VAL A 96 -10.77 -7.42 2.11
N THR A 97 -10.71 -7.52 0.79
CA THR A 97 -11.42 -8.55 0.01
C THR A 97 -10.45 -9.59 -0.53
N GLY A 98 -10.91 -10.82 -0.79
CA GLY A 98 -10.07 -11.86 -1.37
C GLY A 98 -9.03 -12.42 -0.40
N LEU A 99 -7.75 -12.43 -0.79
CA LEU A 99 -6.65 -12.90 0.06
C LEU A 99 -6.60 -12.06 1.36
N GLY A 100 -6.61 -12.72 2.51
CA GLY A 100 -6.62 -12.03 3.80
C GLY A 100 -7.92 -11.28 4.12
N ALA A 101 -9.04 -11.67 3.50
CA ALA A 101 -10.32 -10.99 3.67
C ALA A 101 -10.68 -10.75 5.15
N GLY A 102 -11.14 -9.53 5.43
CA GLY A 102 -11.46 -9.08 6.77
C GLY A 102 -12.04 -7.66 6.77
N GLN A 103 -12.78 -7.33 7.81
CA GLN A 103 -13.32 -5.99 8.02
C GLN A 103 -12.76 -5.40 9.31
N ASN A 104 -12.60 -4.08 9.33
CA ASN A 104 -12.03 -3.34 10.46
C ASN A 104 -10.64 -3.85 10.88
N VAL A 105 -9.86 -4.31 9.89
CA VAL A 105 -8.49 -4.78 10.10
C VAL A 105 -7.63 -3.57 10.43
N THR A 106 -6.98 -3.57 11.59
CA THR A 106 -6.07 -2.47 11.97
C THR A 106 -4.82 -2.52 11.09
N PHE A 107 -4.35 -1.35 10.67
CA PHE A 107 -3.11 -1.22 9.92
C PHE A 107 -2.19 -0.17 10.51
N THR A 108 -0.90 -0.30 10.19
CA THR A 108 0.12 0.74 10.39
C THR A 108 0.83 0.96 9.07
N PHE A 109 0.98 2.22 8.67
CA PHE A 109 1.71 2.61 7.46
C PHE A 109 2.82 3.58 7.85
N THR A 110 4.07 3.21 7.64
CA THR A 110 5.23 4.07 7.91
C THR A 110 5.76 4.65 6.60
N VAL A 111 5.85 5.97 6.51
CA VAL A 111 6.40 6.70 5.36
C VAL A 111 7.65 7.43 5.82
N ILE A 112 8.79 7.18 5.21
CA ILE A 112 10.07 7.78 5.56
C ILE A 112 10.47 8.74 4.44
N ALA A 113 10.44 10.04 4.73
CA ALA A 113 10.91 11.09 3.84
C ALA A 113 12.35 10.83 3.43
N GLY A 114 12.57 10.63 2.13
CA GLY A 114 13.88 10.64 1.48
C GLY A 114 13.82 11.55 0.27
N GLY A 115 14.93 11.74 -0.44
CA GLY A 115 14.89 12.35 -1.77
C GLY A 115 14.15 11.45 -2.79
N PRO A 116 14.47 11.53 -4.08
CA PRO A 116 14.00 10.56 -5.07
C PRO A 116 14.26 9.13 -4.55
N GLY A 117 13.22 8.33 -4.31
CA GLY A 117 13.34 7.02 -3.64
C GLY A 117 12.76 6.91 -2.21
N THR A 118 11.91 7.85 -1.78
CA THR A 118 11.24 7.84 -0.45
C THR A 118 10.55 6.49 -0.21
N THR A 119 10.82 5.85 0.93
CA THR A 119 10.28 4.52 1.26
C THR A 119 9.01 4.64 2.09
N ALA A 120 7.96 3.90 1.72
CA ALA A 120 6.69 3.81 2.43
C ALA A 120 6.36 2.33 2.68
N THR A 121 6.42 1.89 3.93
CA THR A 121 6.11 0.51 4.32
C THR A 121 4.68 0.41 4.85
N LEU A 122 3.80 -0.25 4.10
CA LEU A 122 2.44 -0.54 4.54
C LEU A 122 2.39 -1.93 5.18
N THR A 123 1.86 -1.99 6.40
CA THR A 123 1.55 -3.24 7.11
C THR A 123 0.05 -3.29 7.41
N VAL A 124 -0.68 -4.10 6.64
CA VAL A 124 -2.10 -4.39 6.85
C VAL A 124 -2.23 -5.89 7.10
N SER A 125 -2.60 -6.28 8.32
CA SER A 125 -2.58 -7.69 8.77
C SER A 125 -1.20 -8.36 8.59
N THR A 126 -1.13 -9.69 8.70
CA THR A 126 0.10 -10.48 8.48
C THR A 126 0.38 -10.79 7.00
N LEU A 127 -0.45 -10.29 6.07
CA LEU A 127 -0.42 -10.67 4.65
C LEU A 127 0.08 -9.56 3.72
N LEU A 128 -0.14 -8.28 4.07
CA LEU A 128 0.33 -7.16 3.25
C LEU A 128 1.45 -6.46 4.02
N GLU A 129 2.68 -6.88 3.72
CA GLU A 129 3.91 -6.14 4.04
C GLU A 129 4.52 -5.71 2.71
N GLY A 130 4.65 -4.41 2.49
CA GLY A 130 5.14 -3.90 1.22
C GLY A 130 5.87 -2.58 1.36
N GLN A 131 7.00 -2.45 0.68
CA GLN A 131 7.78 -1.22 0.57
C GLN A 131 7.43 -0.50 -0.75
N VAL A 132 6.79 0.66 -0.66
CA VAL A 132 6.43 1.53 -1.78
C VAL A 132 7.46 2.65 -1.89
N THR A 133 7.82 3.02 -3.12
CA THR A 133 8.62 4.22 -3.37
C THR A 133 7.71 5.40 -3.69
N VAL A 134 7.76 6.47 -2.90
CA VAL A 134 7.05 7.73 -3.16
C VAL A 134 7.91 8.61 -4.07
N HIS A 135 7.31 9.15 -5.13
CA HIS A 135 7.93 10.05 -6.11
C HIS A 135 7.46 11.48 -5.92
#